data_AF-A0A5B0N833-F1
#
_entry.id   AF-A0A5B0N833-F1
#
_cell.length_a   1.000
_cell.length_b   1.000
_cell.length_c   1.000
_cell.angle_alpha   90.00
_cell.angle_beta   90.00
_cell.angle_gamma   90.00
#
_symmetry.space_group_name_H-M   'P 1'
#
loop_
_entity.id
_entity.type
_entity.pdbx_description
1 polymer ?
#
loop_
_entity_poly.entity_id
_entity_poly.type
_entity_poly.pdbx_seq_one_letter_code
_entity_poly.pdbx_strand_id
1 'polypeptide(L)'
;MTKNLKVYGSDVPRGSPATLKSLLVLVLDHINGQPASFKQDYLPRGYADGDPGAVASVDSLVRSKLRKSRGMMRDLLLTDIQAPTGREITHPIPTISALMIDMRTSMTPPLANSTAIGAAVTQEARGHQTHLKARLAYLRILTIIHLVARGPREAGRQWRNIDEHLRHLDAMGRDYRTAFFRLVLRVDRALFNGEQFFVGMDTSTIKLPTEQEVEDLMATVGDNAELDDATLAG
;
A
#
# COMPACT_ATOMS: atom_id res chain seq x y z
N MET A 1 2.35 -5.68 -17.49
CA MET A 1 2.93 -5.35 -16.17
C MET A 1 1.88 -5.57 -15.09
N THR A 2 2.17 -6.34 -14.04
CA THR A 2 1.29 -6.42 -12.87
C THR A 2 1.21 -5.05 -12.22
N LYS A 3 0.02 -4.44 -12.19
CA LYS A 3 -0.23 -3.07 -11.69
C LYS A 3 -0.05 -2.89 -10.17
N ASN A 4 0.42 -3.92 -9.47
CA ASN A 4 0.51 -3.96 -8.01
C ASN A 4 1.96 -3.84 -7.55
N LEU A 5 2.24 -2.82 -6.74
CA LEU A 5 3.55 -2.65 -6.10
C LEU A 5 3.81 -3.82 -5.13
N LYS A 6 4.91 -4.53 -5.36
CA LYS A 6 5.29 -5.71 -4.58
C LYS A 6 6.24 -5.39 -3.42
N VAL A 7 6.98 -4.29 -3.52
CA VAL A 7 7.99 -3.86 -2.55
C VAL A 7 7.85 -2.34 -2.33
N TYR A 8 7.49 -1.92 -1.13
CA TYR A 8 7.34 -0.53 -0.71
C TYR A 8 8.67 0.07 -0.23
N GLY A 9 9.53 -0.76 0.36
CA GLY A 9 10.89 -0.40 0.76
C GLY A 9 11.78 -0.02 -0.43
N SER A 10 12.95 0.55 -0.10
CA SER A 10 13.96 0.88 -1.11
C SER A 10 14.71 -0.36 -1.59
N ASP A 11 14.83 -1.36 -0.73
CA ASP A 11 15.61 -2.56 -0.97
C ASP A 11 14.68 -3.77 -1.01
N VAL A 12 14.99 -4.71 -1.89
CA VAL A 12 14.21 -5.93 -2.05
C VAL A 12 14.51 -6.88 -0.87
N PRO A 13 13.52 -7.61 -0.32
CA PRO A 13 13.77 -8.60 0.72
C PRO A 13 14.82 -9.64 0.32
N ARG A 14 15.60 -10.14 1.30
CA ARG A 14 16.59 -11.20 1.04
C ARG A 14 15.94 -12.45 0.47
N GLY A 15 16.63 -13.09 -0.49
CA GLY A 15 16.14 -14.30 -1.15
C GLY A 15 15.01 -14.06 -2.17
N SER A 16 14.76 -12.81 -2.55
CA SER A 16 13.77 -12.50 -3.59
C SER A 16 14.27 -12.86 -4.99
N PRO A 17 13.36 -13.22 -5.92
CA PRO A 17 13.72 -13.45 -7.32
C PRO A 17 14.37 -12.20 -7.94
N ALA A 18 15.33 -12.39 -8.84
CA ALA A 18 16.01 -11.29 -9.55
C ALA A 18 15.05 -10.40 -10.37
N THR A 19 13.88 -10.92 -10.72
CA THR A 19 12.82 -10.20 -11.44
C THR A 19 12.03 -9.23 -10.56
N LEU A 20 12.14 -9.34 -9.22
CA LEU A 20 11.44 -8.48 -8.29
C LEU A 20 12.16 -7.13 -8.18
N LYS A 21 11.48 -6.06 -8.60
CA LYS A 21 11.99 -4.68 -8.52
C LYS A 21 11.42 -3.96 -7.31
N SER A 22 12.27 -3.24 -6.58
CA SER A 22 11.82 -2.31 -5.55
C SER A 22 11.21 -1.05 -6.17
N LEU A 23 10.45 -0.29 -5.39
CA LEU A 23 9.93 1.00 -5.85
C LEU A 23 11.05 1.93 -6.34
N LEU A 24 12.21 1.91 -5.69
CA LEU A 24 13.38 2.68 -6.12
C LEU A 24 13.82 2.28 -7.54
N VAL A 25 13.98 0.98 -7.80
CA VAL A 25 14.38 0.49 -9.12
C VAL A 25 13.33 0.85 -10.17
N LEU A 26 12.04 0.72 -9.86
CA LEU A 26 10.96 1.10 -10.79
C LEU A 26 11.00 2.59 -11.15
N VAL A 27 11.25 3.47 -10.18
CA VAL A 27 11.36 4.92 -10.43
C VAL A 27 12.63 5.25 -11.21
N LEU A 28 13.77 4.64 -10.87
CA LEU A 28 15.03 4.85 -11.61
C LEU A 28 14.93 4.34 -13.04
N ASP A 29 14.32 3.17 -13.27
CA ASP A 29 14.04 2.64 -14.61
C ASP A 29 13.16 3.61 -15.42
N HIS A 30 12.15 4.20 -14.78
CA HIS A 30 11.30 5.20 -15.42
C HIS A 30 12.06 6.48 -15.80
N ILE A 31 12.96 6.97 -14.93
CA ILE A 31 13.84 8.12 -15.21
C ILE A 31 14.80 7.77 -16.36
N ASN A 32 15.40 6.58 -16.33
CA ASN A 32 16.29 6.09 -17.36
C ASN A 32 15.60 5.88 -18.71
N GLY A 33 14.30 5.59 -18.70
CA GLY A 33 13.47 5.50 -19.90
C GLY A 33 13.04 6.83 -20.50
N GLN A 34 13.33 7.98 -19.85
CA GLN A 34 12.92 9.29 -20.36
C GLN A 34 13.69 9.68 -21.64
N PRO A 35 13.10 10.54 -22.51
CA PRO A 35 13.75 11.05 -23.70
C PRO A 35 15.07 11.78 -23.41
N ALA A 36 15.96 11.82 -24.40
CA ALA A 36 17.25 12.51 -24.26
C ALA A 36 17.09 14.00 -23.89
N SER A 37 16.10 14.69 -24.47
CA SER A 37 15.78 16.09 -24.13
C SER A 37 15.43 16.25 -22.65
N PHE A 38 14.57 15.38 -22.10
CA PHE A 38 14.26 15.39 -20.67
C PHE A 38 15.51 15.19 -19.81
N LYS A 39 16.37 14.23 -20.18
CA LYS A 39 17.60 13.97 -19.43
C LYS A 39 18.54 15.17 -19.47
N GLN A 40 18.63 15.86 -20.61
CA GLN A 40 19.45 17.06 -20.77
C GLN A 40 18.92 18.25 -19.96
N ASP A 41 17.60 18.43 -19.92
CA ASP A 41 16.96 19.58 -19.28
C ASP A 41 16.81 19.43 -17.76
N TYR A 42 16.60 18.19 -17.28
CA TYR A 42 16.18 17.95 -15.89
C TYR A 42 17.14 17.08 -15.07
N LEU A 43 18.11 16.39 -15.67
CA LEU A 43 19.07 15.57 -14.93
C LEU A 43 20.45 16.24 -14.85
N PRO A 44 21.29 15.87 -13.86
CA PRO A 44 22.63 16.42 -13.75
C PRO A 44 23.48 16.12 -15.01
N ARG A 45 24.37 17.07 -15.36
CA ARG A 45 25.37 16.85 -16.42
C ARG A 45 26.19 15.59 -16.12
N GLY A 46 26.47 14.79 -17.14
CA GLY A 46 27.16 13.51 -17.02
C GLY A 46 26.27 12.33 -16.61
N TYR A 47 25.01 12.56 -16.21
CA TYR A 47 24.10 11.45 -15.87
C TYR A 47 23.86 10.51 -17.06
N ALA A 48 23.64 11.08 -18.25
CA ALA A 48 23.42 10.31 -19.48
C ALA A 48 24.65 9.45 -19.86
N ASP A 49 25.85 9.91 -19.50
CA ASP A 49 27.12 9.24 -19.76
C ASP A 49 27.51 8.24 -18.66
N GLY A 50 26.68 8.11 -17.62
CA GLY A 50 26.93 7.21 -16.50
C GLY A 50 27.97 7.72 -15.49
N ASP A 51 28.20 9.04 -15.42
CA ASP A 51 29.10 9.63 -14.42
C ASP A 51 28.69 9.18 -13.00
N PRO A 52 29.61 8.58 -12.22
CA PRO A 52 29.27 8.03 -10.91
C PRO A 52 28.69 9.07 -9.94
N GLY A 53 29.18 10.32 -9.98
CA GLY A 53 28.71 11.40 -9.12
C GLY A 53 27.30 11.86 -9.47
N ALA A 54 27.03 12.05 -10.77
CA ALA A 54 25.72 12.40 -11.29
C ALA A 54 24.68 11.30 -10.99
N VAL A 55 25.04 10.03 -11.21
CA VAL A 55 24.16 8.88 -10.91
C VAL A 55 23.85 8.78 -9.42
N ALA A 56 24.88 8.88 -8.56
CA ALA A 56 24.69 8.84 -7.11
C ALA A 56 23.83 10.01 -6.58
N SER A 57 23.97 11.20 -7.17
CA SER A 57 23.15 12.37 -6.82
C SER A 57 21.66 12.14 -7.11
N VAL A 58 21.33 11.59 -8.29
CA VAL A 58 19.94 11.25 -8.65
C VAL A 58 19.40 10.13 -7.76
N ASP A 59 20.17 9.07 -7.51
CA ASP A 59 19.76 7.98 -6.60
C ASP A 59 19.42 8.52 -5.20
N SER A 60 20.29 9.37 -4.64
CA SER A 60 20.08 10.00 -3.34
C SER A 60 18.80 10.86 -3.30
N LEU A 61 18.57 11.66 -4.35
CA LEU A 61 17.35 12.46 -4.49
C LEU A 61 16.10 11.57 -4.50
N VAL A 62 16.09 10.51 -5.33
CA VAL A 62 14.95 9.59 -5.43
C VAL A 62 14.70 8.89 -4.10
N ARG A 63 15.74 8.38 -3.43
CA ARG A 63 15.61 7.77 -2.09
C ARG A 63 15.00 8.73 -1.07
N SER A 64 15.42 9.99 -1.08
CA SER A 64 14.88 11.04 -0.21
C SER A 64 13.40 11.29 -0.48
N LYS A 65 13.00 11.40 -1.76
CA LYS A 65 11.60 11.56 -2.16
C LYS A 65 10.75 10.35 -1.76
N LEU A 66 11.21 9.13 -2.03
CA LEU A 66 10.51 7.91 -1.65
C LEU A 66 10.36 7.75 -0.14
N ARG A 67 11.39 8.15 0.64
CA ARG A 67 11.28 8.21 2.10
C ARG A 67 10.16 9.14 2.56
N LYS A 68 10.05 10.32 1.96
CA LYS A 68 8.96 11.28 2.25
C LYS A 68 7.59 10.73 1.85
N SER A 69 7.46 10.14 0.66
CA SER A 69 6.21 9.51 0.19
C SER A 69 5.77 8.36 1.11
N ARG A 70 6.71 7.55 1.60
CA ARG A 70 6.42 6.51 2.59
C ARG A 70 5.99 7.09 3.94
N GLY A 71 6.62 8.17 4.40
CA GLY A 71 6.20 8.89 5.61
C GLY A 71 4.75 9.37 5.47
N MET A 72 4.44 10.08 4.38
CA MET A 72 3.09 10.53 4.07
C MET A 72 2.08 9.37 3.99
N MET A 73 2.44 8.26 3.34
CA MET A 73 1.57 7.08 3.29
C MET A 73 1.30 6.50 4.69
N ARG A 74 2.32 6.43 5.55
CA ARG A 74 2.15 5.99 6.94
C ARG A 74 1.21 6.92 7.69
N ASP A 75 1.39 8.23 7.55
CA ASP A 75 0.57 9.23 8.24
C ASP A 75 -0.90 9.12 7.80
N LEU A 76 -1.15 8.94 6.49
CA LEU A 76 -2.48 8.68 5.94
C LEU A 76 -3.09 7.36 6.45
N LEU A 77 -2.30 6.29 6.57
CA LEU A 77 -2.77 5.02 7.15
C LEU A 77 -3.16 5.16 8.63
N LEU A 78 -2.69 6.21 9.31
CA LEU A 78 -2.93 6.52 10.71
C LEU A 78 -3.86 7.74 10.91
N THR A 79 -4.53 8.19 9.85
CA THR A 79 -5.56 9.24 9.93
C THR A 79 -6.58 8.90 11.01
N ASP A 80 -6.81 9.85 11.91
CA ASP A 80 -7.72 9.74 13.07
C ASP A 80 -7.41 8.58 14.05
N ILE A 81 -6.19 8.02 13.97
CA ILE A 81 -5.64 7.02 14.91
C ILE A 81 -4.50 7.64 15.72
N GLN A 82 -3.58 8.34 15.06
CA GLN A 82 -2.46 9.02 15.69
C GLN A 82 -2.35 10.44 15.15
N ALA A 83 -2.56 11.43 16.02
CA ALA A 83 -2.33 12.81 15.66
C ALA A 83 -0.82 13.11 15.56
N PRO A 84 -0.38 13.86 14.53
CA PRO A 84 0.89 14.57 14.59
C PRO A 84 0.91 15.47 15.83
N THR A 85 2.06 15.55 16.48
CA THR A 85 2.26 16.17 17.80
C THR A 85 1.43 17.45 18.02
N GLY A 86 0.51 17.41 19.01
CA GLY A 86 -0.27 18.58 19.44
C GLY A 86 -1.61 18.78 18.76
N ARG A 87 -2.01 17.94 17.79
CA ARG A 87 -3.34 18.00 17.18
C ARG A 87 -4.33 17.09 17.92
N GLU A 88 -5.56 17.55 18.10
CA GLU A 88 -6.64 16.74 18.65
C GLU A 88 -7.25 15.84 17.56
N ILE A 89 -7.54 14.59 17.91
CA ILE A 89 -8.30 13.68 17.05
C ILE A 89 -9.78 13.98 17.28
N THR A 90 -10.43 14.59 16.29
CA THR A 90 -11.82 15.06 16.37
C THR A 90 -12.80 14.22 15.56
N HIS A 91 -12.30 13.25 14.80
CA HIS A 91 -13.10 12.48 13.85
C HIS A 91 -12.93 10.97 14.10
N PRO A 92 -13.93 10.16 13.74
CA PRO A 92 -13.81 8.71 13.78
C PRO A 92 -12.84 8.22 12.72
N ILE A 93 -12.31 7.01 12.89
CA ILE A 93 -11.39 6.38 11.94
C ILE A 93 -12.09 6.24 10.59
N PRO A 94 -11.48 6.70 9.47
CA PRO A 94 -12.12 6.68 8.17
C PRO A 94 -12.42 5.25 7.69
N THR A 95 -13.49 5.09 6.92
CA THR A 95 -13.73 3.84 6.18
C THR A 95 -12.60 3.59 5.17
N ILE A 96 -12.42 2.33 4.74
CA ILE A 96 -11.44 2.02 3.70
C ILE A 96 -11.69 2.77 2.38
N SER A 97 -12.95 3.10 2.09
CA SER A 97 -13.33 3.89 0.92
C SER A 97 -12.89 5.35 1.06
N ALA A 98 -13.13 5.97 2.23
CA ALA A 98 -12.69 7.33 2.52
C ALA A 98 -11.16 7.43 2.51
N LEU A 99 -10.47 6.52 3.22
CA LEU A 99 -9.00 6.45 3.24
C LEU A 99 -8.40 6.32 1.83
N MET A 100 -9.00 5.51 0.96
CA MET A 100 -8.53 5.37 -0.42
C MET A 100 -8.70 6.67 -1.22
N ILE A 101 -9.77 7.44 -0.98
CA ILE A 101 -9.97 8.76 -1.59
C ILE A 101 -8.88 9.72 -1.10
N ASP A 102 -8.67 9.78 0.22
CA ASP A 102 -7.66 10.65 0.84
C ASP A 102 -6.24 10.33 0.36
N MET A 103 -5.91 9.05 0.17
CA MET A 103 -4.64 8.65 -0.41
C MET A 103 -4.48 9.12 -1.85
N ARG A 104 -5.53 8.99 -2.67
CA ARG A 104 -5.47 9.43 -4.07
C ARG A 104 -5.30 10.94 -4.17
N THR A 105 -6.04 11.70 -3.37
CA THR A 105 -5.97 13.17 -3.38
C THR A 105 -4.65 13.69 -2.82
N SER A 106 -4.10 13.04 -1.78
CA SER A 106 -2.89 13.53 -1.10
C SER A 106 -1.59 13.09 -1.78
N MET A 107 -1.55 11.89 -2.38
CA MET A 107 -0.32 11.33 -2.95
C MET A 107 -0.18 11.53 -4.45
N THR A 108 -1.25 11.92 -5.15
CA THR A 108 -1.21 12.25 -6.58
C THR A 108 -1.11 13.76 -6.71
N PRO A 109 -0.10 14.32 -7.40
CA PRO A 109 -0.10 15.75 -7.68
C PRO A 109 -1.40 16.11 -8.44
N PRO A 110 -2.02 17.26 -8.14
CA PRO A 110 -3.19 17.71 -8.88
C PRO A 110 -2.80 17.90 -10.35
N LEU A 111 -3.18 16.94 -11.20
CA LEU A 111 -3.11 17.12 -12.64
C LEU A 111 -4.13 18.20 -12.99
N ALA A 112 -3.70 19.21 -13.76
CA ALA A 112 -4.53 20.37 -14.09
C ALA A 112 -5.89 20.03 -14.74
N ASN A 113 -6.11 18.79 -15.20
CA ASN A 113 -7.27 18.38 -15.99
C ASN A 113 -7.88 17.02 -15.57
N SER A 114 -7.78 16.59 -14.31
CA SER A 114 -8.43 15.33 -13.87
C SER A 114 -9.92 15.51 -13.58
N THR A 115 -10.76 15.42 -14.62
CA THR A 115 -12.24 15.39 -14.53
C THR A 115 -12.80 13.98 -14.26
N ALA A 116 -12.00 13.04 -13.75
CA ALA A 116 -12.44 11.68 -13.47
C ALA A 116 -13.20 11.56 -12.12
N ILE A 117 -14.20 12.40 -11.90
CA ILE A 117 -15.21 12.21 -10.85
C ILE A 117 -16.55 12.05 -11.57
N GLY A 118 -16.94 10.80 -11.88
CA GLY A 118 -18.29 10.51 -12.39
C GLY A 118 -18.42 9.54 -13.58
N ALA A 119 -17.35 8.88 -14.05
CA ALA A 119 -17.50 7.84 -15.08
C ALA A 119 -18.05 6.54 -14.49
N ALA A 120 -18.98 5.89 -15.21
CA ALA A 120 -19.51 4.57 -14.86
C ALA A 120 -18.37 3.58 -14.57
N VAL A 121 -18.34 3.03 -13.36
CA VAL A 121 -17.28 2.11 -12.93
C VAL A 121 -17.49 0.76 -13.61
N THR A 122 -16.66 0.43 -14.59
CA THR A 122 -16.66 -0.89 -15.26
C THR A 122 -16.41 -2.00 -14.24
N GLN A 123 -16.81 -3.25 -14.54
CA GLN A 123 -16.55 -4.40 -13.66
C GLN A 123 -15.06 -4.57 -13.37
N GLU A 124 -14.21 -4.32 -14.36
CA GLU A 124 -12.76 -4.27 -14.17
C GLU A 124 -12.35 -3.17 -13.19
N ALA A 125 -12.88 -1.95 -13.32
CA ALA A 125 -12.58 -0.85 -12.41
C ALA A 125 -13.05 -1.15 -10.98
N ARG A 126 -14.18 -1.83 -10.80
CA ARG A 126 -14.66 -2.33 -9.50
C ARG A 126 -13.69 -3.36 -8.92
N GLY A 127 -13.28 -4.37 -9.69
CA GLY A 127 -12.31 -5.38 -9.26
C GLY A 127 -10.96 -4.79 -8.85
N HIS A 128 -10.43 -3.84 -9.63
CA HIS A 128 -9.20 -3.12 -9.28
C HIS A 128 -9.36 -2.30 -7.99
N GLN A 129 -10.53 -1.69 -7.78
CA GLN A 129 -10.83 -0.95 -6.57
C GLN A 129 -10.92 -1.86 -5.34
N THR A 130 -11.53 -3.04 -5.46
CA THR A 130 -11.59 -4.04 -4.37
C THR A 130 -10.21 -4.54 -3.98
N HIS A 131 -9.36 -4.87 -4.95
CA HIS A 131 -7.98 -5.29 -4.67
C HIS A 131 -7.18 -4.17 -4.00
N LEU A 132 -7.33 -2.92 -4.46
CA LEU A 132 -6.68 -1.77 -3.84
C LEU A 132 -7.15 -1.56 -2.40
N LYS A 133 -8.46 -1.64 -2.14
CA LYS A 133 -9.02 -1.55 -0.78
C LYS A 133 -8.47 -2.65 0.13
N ALA A 134 -8.43 -3.90 -0.33
CA ALA A 134 -7.86 -5.00 0.45
C ALA A 134 -6.37 -4.80 0.75
N ARG A 135 -5.61 -4.27 -0.22
CA ARG A 135 -4.20 -3.92 -0.03
C ARG A 135 -4.02 -2.78 0.98
N LEU A 136 -4.85 -1.75 0.91
CA LEU A 136 -4.84 -0.63 1.85
C LEU A 136 -5.23 -1.07 3.26
N ALA A 137 -6.25 -1.92 3.39
CA ALA A 137 -6.68 -2.52 4.65
C ALA A 137 -5.52 -3.30 5.31
N TYR A 138 -4.84 -4.13 4.53
CA TYR A 138 -3.64 -4.86 4.98
C TYR A 138 -2.55 -3.92 5.52
N LEU A 139 -2.24 -2.87 4.75
CA LEU A 139 -1.22 -1.89 5.15
C LEU A 139 -1.65 -1.16 6.42
N ARG A 140 -2.93 -0.78 6.54
CA ARG A 140 -3.48 -0.09 7.71
C ARG A 140 -3.37 -0.96 8.95
N ILE A 141 -3.89 -2.19 8.91
CA ILE A 141 -3.83 -3.14 10.04
C ILE A 141 -2.38 -3.35 10.48
N LEU A 142 -1.46 -3.64 9.55
CA LEU A 142 -0.05 -3.81 9.91
C LEU A 142 0.55 -2.55 10.51
N THR A 143 0.23 -1.37 9.97
CA THR A 143 0.76 -0.10 10.50
C THR A 143 0.28 0.15 11.92
N ILE A 144 -0.98 -0.16 12.22
CA ILE A 144 -1.55 -0.06 13.57
C ILE A 144 -0.92 -1.09 14.51
N ILE A 145 -0.76 -2.35 14.09
CA ILE A 145 -0.07 -3.38 14.88
C ILE A 145 1.35 -2.90 15.24
N HIS A 146 2.09 -2.34 14.28
CA HIS A 146 3.42 -1.80 14.52
C HIS A 146 3.40 -0.59 15.47
N LEU A 147 2.38 0.27 15.37
CA LEU A 147 2.18 1.42 16.27
C LEU A 147 1.93 0.97 17.71
N VAL A 148 1.04 0.00 17.91
CA VAL A 148 0.66 -0.51 19.24
C VAL A 148 1.78 -1.34 19.87
N ALA A 149 2.50 -2.14 19.08
CA ALA A 149 3.47 -3.10 19.60
C ALA A 149 4.87 -2.53 19.92
N ARG A 150 5.28 -1.34 19.44
CA ARG A 150 6.70 -0.91 19.52
C ARG A 150 6.96 0.58 19.77
N GLY A 151 8.07 0.84 20.48
CA GLY A 151 8.65 2.17 20.72
C GLY A 151 9.52 2.75 19.56
N PRO A 152 10.04 3.98 19.70
CA PRO A 152 10.48 4.86 18.60
C PRO A 152 11.57 4.34 17.65
N ARG A 153 12.40 3.36 18.06
CA ARG A 153 13.56 2.88 17.29
C ARG A 153 13.20 2.00 16.08
N GLU A 154 11.96 1.55 15.98
CA GLU A 154 11.57 0.47 15.07
C GLU A 154 10.71 0.94 13.87
N ALA A 155 10.42 2.24 13.77
CA ALA A 155 9.64 2.83 12.67
C ALA A 155 10.27 2.58 11.28
N GLY A 156 11.60 2.47 11.21
CA GLY A 156 12.31 2.15 9.97
C GLY A 156 12.11 0.71 9.47
N ARG A 157 11.63 -0.22 10.31
CA ARG A 157 11.44 -1.63 9.94
C ARG A 157 10.06 -1.95 9.38
N GLN A 158 9.07 -1.09 9.57
CA GLN A 158 7.69 -1.31 9.11
C GLN A 158 7.63 -1.74 7.64
N TRP A 159 8.25 -0.97 6.74
CA TRP A 159 8.23 -1.26 5.30
C TRP A 159 8.97 -2.55 4.95
N ARG A 160 10.08 -2.83 5.63
CA ARG A 160 10.82 -4.08 5.45
C ARG A 160 9.97 -5.29 5.87
N ASN A 161 9.31 -5.21 7.02
CA ASN A 161 8.45 -6.28 7.52
C ASN A 161 7.25 -6.51 6.59
N ILE A 162 6.66 -5.43 6.07
CA ILE A 162 5.62 -5.49 5.04
C ILE A 162 6.16 -6.21 3.80
N ASP A 163 7.31 -5.79 3.26
CA ASP A 163 7.87 -6.40 2.04
C ASP A 163 8.20 -7.89 2.22
N GLU A 164 8.76 -8.27 3.37
CA GLU A 164 9.05 -9.66 3.72
C GLU A 164 7.77 -10.51 3.80
N HIS A 165 6.72 -9.99 4.45
CA HIS A 165 5.45 -10.69 4.56
C HIS A 165 4.74 -10.79 3.20
N LEU A 166 4.79 -9.74 2.38
CA LEU A 166 4.24 -9.75 1.03
C LEU A 166 4.91 -10.77 0.12
N ARG A 167 6.23 -10.96 0.28
CA ARG A 167 6.97 -12.02 -0.42
C ARG A 167 6.51 -13.41 0.04
N HIS A 168 6.32 -13.61 1.33
CA HIS A 168 5.78 -14.85 1.86
C HIS A 168 4.39 -15.15 1.30
N LEU A 169 3.47 -14.18 1.30
CA LEU A 169 2.13 -14.32 0.71
C LEU A 169 2.16 -14.62 -0.79
N ASP A 170 3.16 -14.13 -1.52
CA ASP A 170 3.34 -14.45 -2.94
C ASP A 170 3.75 -15.93 -3.12
N ALA A 171 4.57 -16.46 -2.21
CA ALA A 171 5.01 -17.86 -2.21
C ALA A 171 3.89 -18.85 -1.84
N MET A 172 2.89 -18.42 -1.06
CA MET A 172 1.72 -19.26 -0.69
C MET A 172 0.74 -19.49 -1.85
N GLY A 173 0.93 -18.84 -3.00
CA GLY A 173 0.09 -19.03 -4.19
C GLY A 173 -1.07 -18.04 -4.31
N ARG A 174 -1.86 -18.20 -5.38
CA ARG A 174 -2.92 -17.24 -5.73
C ARG A 174 -4.15 -17.37 -4.83
N ASP A 175 -4.56 -18.59 -4.53
CA ASP A 175 -5.83 -18.86 -3.83
C ASP A 175 -5.73 -18.45 -2.37
N TYR A 176 -4.64 -18.85 -1.70
CA TYR A 176 -4.29 -18.39 -0.35
C TYR A 176 -4.30 -16.87 -0.25
N ARG A 177 -3.58 -16.20 -1.17
CA ARG A 177 -3.49 -14.74 -1.18
C ARG A 177 -4.85 -14.08 -1.40
N THR A 178 -5.71 -14.67 -2.22
CA THR A 178 -7.07 -14.17 -2.46
C THR A 178 -7.92 -14.28 -1.19
N ALA A 179 -7.92 -15.45 -0.55
CA ALA A 179 -8.62 -15.68 0.71
C ALA A 179 -8.11 -14.75 1.82
N PHE A 180 -6.78 -14.64 1.99
CA PHE A 180 -6.15 -13.74 2.95
C PHE A 180 -6.58 -12.28 2.76
N PHE A 181 -6.49 -11.73 1.55
CA PHE A 181 -6.87 -10.33 1.31
C PHE A 181 -8.38 -10.09 1.45
N ARG A 182 -9.22 -11.09 1.18
CA ARG A 182 -10.67 -11.02 1.47
C ARG A 182 -10.94 -10.93 2.97
N LEU A 183 -10.29 -11.77 3.78
CA LEU A 183 -10.42 -11.74 5.24
C LEU A 183 -9.90 -10.43 5.83
N VAL A 184 -8.74 -9.96 5.38
CA VAL A 184 -8.19 -8.66 5.79
C VAL A 184 -9.18 -7.53 5.52
N LEU A 185 -9.79 -7.49 4.33
CA LEU A 185 -10.78 -6.46 4.00
C LEU A 185 -12.03 -6.57 4.88
N ARG A 186 -12.44 -7.79 5.24
CA ARG A 186 -13.58 -8.02 6.15
C ARG A 186 -13.28 -7.51 7.56
N VAL A 187 -12.11 -7.85 8.11
CA VAL A 187 -11.64 -7.39 9.42
C VAL A 187 -11.58 -5.86 9.45
N ASP A 188 -10.97 -5.25 8.45
CA ASP A 188 -10.82 -3.80 8.35
C ASP A 188 -12.18 -3.07 8.27
N ARG A 189 -13.15 -3.61 7.52
CA ARG A 189 -14.51 -3.06 7.46
C ARG A 189 -15.27 -3.17 8.78
N ALA A 190 -15.06 -4.26 9.52
CA ALA A 190 -15.71 -4.49 10.81
C ALA A 190 -15.15 -3.56 11.90
N LEU A 191 -13.84 -3.29 11.88
CA LEU A 191 -13.15 -2.45 12.86
C LEU A 191 -13.19 -0.95 12.54
N PHE A 192 -13.31 -0.58 11.26
CA PHE A 192 -13.17 0.79 10.79
C PHE A 192 -14.33 1.17 9.87
N ASN A 193 -15.53 1.19 10.47
CA ASN A 193 -16.80 1.44 9.78
C ASN A 193 -17.13 2.93 9.58
N GLY A 194 -16.26 3.85 10.05
CA GLY A 194 -16.48 5.29 9.96
C GLY A 194 -17.18 5.93 11.17
N GLU A 195 -17.48 5.15 12.20
CA GLU A 195 -18.18 5.63 13.41
C GLU A 195 -17.31 5.51 14.68
N GLN A 196 -16.33 4.62 14.66
CA GLN A 196 -15.51 4.31 15.82
C GLN A 196 -14.29 5.24 15.90
N PHE A 197 -14.02 5.75 17.10
CA PHE A 197 -12.77 6.42 17.44
C PHE A 197 -11.72 5.38 17.84
N PHE A 198 -10.45 5.71 17.63
CA PHE A 198 -9.36 4.85 18.09
C PHE A 198 -9.23 4.83 19.62
N VAL A 199 -9.56 5.95 20.27
CA VAL A 199 -9.61 6.04 21.74
C VAL A 199 -10.69 5.11 22.28
N GLY A 200 -10.32 4.22 23.20
CA GLY A 200 -11.24 3.26 23.81
C GLY A 200 -11.46 1.98 22.99
N MET A 201 -10.87 1.87 21.79
CA MET A 201 -10.90 0.63 21.00
C MET A 201 -10.03 -0.45 21.64
N ASP A 202 -10.54 -1.68 21.68
CA ASP A 202 -9.74 -2.85 22.08
C ASP A 202 -8.74 -3.20 20.97
N THR A 203 -7.52 -2.68 21.09
CA THR A 203 -6.45 -2.90 20.11
C THR A 203 -6.00 -4.36 19.98
N SER A 204 -6.34 -5.24 20.93
CA SER A 204 -6.04 -6.68 20.83
C SER A 204 -6.83 -7.39 19.72
N THR A 205 -7.95 -6.79 19.29
CA THR A 205 -8.77 -7.27 18.18
C THR A 205 -8.17 -6.95 16.81
N ILE A 206 -7.21 -6.01 16.74
CA ILE A 206 -6.56 -5.58 15.50
C ILE A 206 -5.44 -6.56 15.16
N LYS A 207 -5.81 -7.63 14.47
CA LYS A 207 -4.91 -8.71 14.05
C LYS A 207 -5.07 -9.05 12.58
N LEU A 208 -4.04 -9.67 12.01
CA LEU A 208 -4.15 -10.29 10.69
C LEU A 208 -4.89 -11.63 10.79
N PRO A 209 -5.52 -12.09 9.70
CA PRO A 209 -6.10 -13.42 9.63
C PRO A 209 -5.04 -14.49 9.93
N THR A 210 -5.45 -15.49 10.71
CA THR A 210 -4.68 -16.69 11.00
C THR A 210 -4.65 -17.62 9.79
N GLU A 211 -3.69 -18.55 9.78
CA GLU A 211 -3.59 -19.56 8.72
C GLU A 211 -4.85 -20.42 8.63
N GLN A 212 -5.39 -20.87 9.76
CA GLN A 212 -6.64 -21.63 9.83
C GLN A 212 -7.82 -20.87 9.20
N GLU A 213 -8.00 -19.58 9.53
CA GLU A 213 -9.09 -18.77 8.95
C GLU A 213 -8.96 -18.65 7.41
N VAL A 214 -7.72 -18.59 6.89
CA VAL A 214 -7.48 -18.55 5.44
C VAL A 214 -7.81 -19.90 4.80
N GLU A 215 -7.38 -21.01 5.40
CA GLU A 215 -7.66 -22.36 4.93
C GLU A 215 -9.15 -22.68 4.93
N ASP A 216 -9.86 -22.31 6.00
CA ASP A 216 -11.33 -22.48 6.12
C ASP A 216 -12.06 -21.71 5.00
N LEU A 217 -11.60 -20.48 4.70
CA LEU A 217 -12.18 -19.70 3.61
C LEU A 217 -11.85 -20.31 2.23
N MET A 218 -10.65 -20.87 2.05
CA MET A 218 -10.29 -21.56 0.81
C MET A 218 -11.16 -22.80 0.59
N ALA A 219 -11.40 -23.59 1.64
CA ALA A 219 -12.26 -24.77 1.57
C ALA A 219 -13.70 -24.42 1.20
N THR A 220 -14.26 -23.36 1.79
CA THR A 220 -15.63 -22.91 1.53
C THR A 220 -15.83 -22.25 0.15
N VAL A 221 -14.80 -21.59 -0.40
CA VAL A 221 -14.85 -21.02 -1.77
C VAL A 221 -14.71 -22.12 -2.83
N GLY A 222 -14.03 -23.22 -2.52
CA GLY A 222 -14.02 -24.43 -3.37
C GLY A 222 -15.41 -25.04 -3.58
N ASP A 223 -16.32 -24.88 -2.62
CA ASP A 223 -17.69 -25.41 -2.66
C ASP A 223 -18.74 -24.42 -3.24
N ASN A 224 -18.47 -23.11 -3.27
CA ASN A 224 -19.46 -22.06 -3.64
C ASN A 224 -19.14 -21.27 -4.93
N ALA A 225 -18.36 -21.85 -5.85
CA ALA A 225 -17.89 -21.17 -7.06
C ALA A 225 -18.99 -20.63 -8.01
N GLU A 226 -20.27 -20.91 -7.78
CA GLU A 226 -21.40 -20.46 -8.62
C GLU A 226 -22.22 -19.27 -8.06
N LEU A 227 -21.99 -18.77 -6.84
CA LEU A 227 -22.94 -17.82 -6.20
C LEU A 227 -22.39 -16.43 -5.81
N ASP A 228 -21.07 -16.21 -5.87
CA ASP A 228 -20.46 -15.01 -5.25
C ASP A 228 -20.28 -13.78 -6.19
N ASP A 229 -20.67 -13.88 -7.48
CA ASP A 229 -20.53 -12.76 -8.43
C ASP A 229 -21.64 -11.69 -8.29
N ALA A 230 -22.73 -12.00 -7.58
CA ALA A 230 -23.88 -11.10 -7.40
C ALA A 230 -23.82 -10.27 -6.11
N THR A 231 -23.14 -10.73 -5.07
CA THR A 231 -23.28 -10.17 -3.69
C THR A 231 -22.24 -9.10 -3.35
N LEU A 232 -21.23 -8.90 -4.20
CA LEU A 232 -20.17 -7.89 -4.02
C LEU A 232 -20.47 -6.54 -4.69
N ALA A 233 -21.68 -6.36 -5.22
CA ALA A 233 -22.12 -5.15 -5.93
C ALA A 233 -23.02 -4.21 -5.08
N GLY A 234 -23.21 -4.51 -3.79
CA GLY A 234 -23.93 -3.65 -2.83
C GLY A 234 -23.01 -2.73 -2.05
#